data_AF-A0A962CDU2-F1
#
_entry.id   AF-A0A962CDU2-F1
#
_cell.length_a   1.000
_cell.length_b   1.000
_cell.length_c   1.000
_cell.angle_alpha   90.00
_cell.angle_beta   90.00
_cell.angle_gamma   90.00
#
_symmetry.space_group_name_H-M   'P 1'
#
loop_
_entity.id
_entity.type
_entity.pdbx_description
1 polymer ?
#
loop_
_entity_poly.entity_id
_entity_poly.type
_entity_poly.pdbx_seq_one_letter_code
_entity_poly.pdbx_strand_id
1 'polypeptide(L)'
;NAYLHSTAAADGKPQRYRAVRADYHGHVAELLAKATRSNQLDAAVSKEDQEKLLASLQWWGALDKDYRYSRSRDSSDRRGYDKDAGGGLSGDPVPSTPMGLGDVLGTTLWGRLPFGDLYEMQTTLMQPVGGMDRIGMAFAHELDGLIRYRARVLDIHQDEQGVRVAFEDGAEPGSRHQARADWCVCTIPLSIL
;
A
#
# COMPACT_ATOMS: atom_id res chain seq x y z
N ASN A 1 -1.32 8.47 9.55
CA ASN A 1 -0.45 7.27 9.43
C ASN A 1 -1.27 6.02 9.78
N ALA A 2 -1.29 5.02 8.91
CA ALA A 2 -2.09 3.79 9.08
C ALA A 2 -1.60 2.93 10.26
N TYR A 3 -2.41 1.93 10.62
CA TYR A 3 -2.04 0.90 11.59
C TYR A 3 -1.79 -0.43 10.88
N LEU A 4 -0.84 -1.19 11.42
CA LEU A 4 -0.61 -2.58 11.11
C LEU A 4 -1.01 -3.41 12.33
N HIS A 5 -1.59 -4.59 12.10
CA HIS A 5 -2.08 -5.45 13.17
C HIS A 5 -1.71 -6.91 12.90
N SER A 6 -1.33 -7.60 13.96
CA SER A 6 -1.13 -9.05 14.00
C SER A 6 -1.49 -9.51 15.41
N THR A 7 -2.29 -10.57 15.52
CA THR A 7 -2.67 -11.16 16.82
C THR A 7 -1.49 -11.82 17.53
N ALA A 8 -0.44 -12.19 16.79
CA ALA A 8 0.79 -12.76 17.32
C ALA A 8 1.83 -11.71 17.73
N ALA A 9 1.54 -10.42 17.54
CA ALA A 9 2.49 -9.32 17.72
C ALA A 9 2.02 -8.33 18.80
N ALA A 10 2.95 -7.80 19.60
CA ALA A 10 2.72 -6.68 20.51
C ALA A 10 1.43 -6.82 21.38
N ASP A 11 1.23 -7.99 21.98
CA ASP A 11 0.03 -8.35 22.76
C ASP A 11 -1.30 -8.20 21.99
N GLY A 12 -1.25 -8.37 20.67
CA GLY A 12 -2.39 -8.17 19.77
C GLY A 12 -2.78 -6.70 19.57
N LYS A 13 -1.95 -5.73 19.98
CA LYS A 13 -2.24 -4.30 19.83
C LYS A 13 -1.80 -3.78 18.45
N PRO A 14 -2.67 -3.05 17.73
CA PRO A 14 -2.28 -2.40 16.48
C PRO A 14 -1.10 -1.45 16.66
N GLN A 15 -0.11 -1.55 15.77
CA GLN A 15 1.08 -0.72 15.75
C GLN A 15 1.00 0.31 14.61
N ARG A 16 1.54 1.51 14.81
CA ARG A 16 1.62 2.50 13.73
C ARG A 16 2.54 1.99 12.63
N TYR A 17 2.12 2.12 11.36
CA TYR A 17 2.95 1.73 10.21
C TYR A 17 4.33 2.39 10.25
N ARG A 18 4.39 3.70 10.56
CA ARG A 18 5.69 4.40 10.67
C ARG A 18 6.60 3.82 11.74
N ALA A 19 6.02 3.29 12.83
CA ALA A 19 6.80 2.78 13.94
C ALA A 19 7.44 1.43 13.58
N VAL A 20 6.63 0.52 13.01
CA VAL A 20 7.13 -0.76 12.49
C VAL A 20 8.19 -0.53 11.41
N ARG A 21 7.97 0.41 10.49
CA ARG A 21 8.93 0.75 9.43
C ARG A 21 10.24 1.28 9.98
N ALA A 22 10.18 2.21 10.94
CA ALA A 22 11.37 2.79 11.58
C ALA A 22 12.17 1.70 12.32
N ASP A 23 11.49 0.86 13.10
CA ASP A 23 12.14 -0.22 13.85
C ASP A 23 12.77 -1.25 12.92
N TYR A 24 12.08 -1.65 11.84
CA TYR A 24 12.62 -2.55 10.84
C TYR A 24 13.86 -1.98 10.13
N HIS A 25 13.78 -0.74 9.62
CA HIS A 25 14.91 -0.11 8.95
C HIS A 25 16.09 0.13 9.89
N GLY A 26 15.84 0.58 11.12
CA GLY A 26 16.87 0.84 12.11
C GLY A 26 17.66 -0.41 12.47
N HIS A 27 16.96 -1.52 12.75
CA HIS A 27 17.62 -2.79 13.06
C HIS A 27 18.38 -3.38 11.86
N VAL A 28 17.83 -3.30 10.64
CA VAL A 28 18.53 -3.74 9.42
C VAL A 28 19.79 -2.91 9.20
N ALA A 29 19.71 -1.58 9.38
CA ALA A 29 20.84 -0.68 9.24
C ALA A 29 21.93 -0.96 10.29
N GLU A 30 21.56 -1.19 11.55
CA GLU A 30 22.50 -1.56 12.62
C GLU A 30 23.23 -2.87 12.30
N LEU A 31 22.50 -3.91 11.87
CA LEU A 31 23.09 -5.20 11.50
C LEU A 31 24.07 -5.06 10.33
N LEU A 32 23.68 -4.34 9.28
CA LEU A 32 24.53 -4.16 8.11
C LEU A 32 25.75 -3.28 8.42
N ALA A 33 25.60 -2.25 9.26
CA ALA A 33 26.71 -1.43 9.71
C ALA A 33 27.73 -2.24 10.52
N LYS A 34 27.25 -3.12 11.42
CA LYS A 34 28.12 -4.03 12.17
C LYS A 34 28.85 -5.04 11.27
N ALA A 35 28.17 -5.60 10.28
CA ALA A 35 28.77 -6.51 9.30
C ALA A 35 29.87 -5.79 8.49
N THR A 36 29.59 -4.57 8.03
CA THR A 36 30.55 -3.71 7.32
C THR A 36 31.78 -3.42 8.17
N ARG A 37 31.60 -2.99 9.43
CA ARG A 37 32.71 -2.70 10.37
C ARG A 37 33.50 -3.94 10.80
N SER A 38 32.93 -5.13 10.62
CA SER A 38 33.58 -6.41 10.90
C SER A 38 34.27 -7.00 9.66
N ASN A 39 34.48 -6.18 8.61
CA ASN A 39 35.11 -6.56 7.35
C ASN A 39 34.40 -7.71 6.60
N GLN A 40 33.11 -7.95 6.88
CA GLN A 40 32.37 -9.04 6.26
C GLN A 40 31.95 -8.73 4.82
N LEU A 41 32.11 -7.48 4.36
CA LEU A 41 31.75 -7.02 3.02
C LEU A 41 32.95 -6.67 2.13
N ASP A 42 34.18 -6.90 2.60
CA ASP A 42 35.43 -6.50 1.89
C ASP A 42 35.54 -7.10 0.48
N ALA A 43 34.95 -8.27 0.25
CA ALA A 43 34.93 -8.90 -1.06
C ALA A 43 33.98 -8.23 -2.07
N ALA A 44 32.97 -7.51 -1.59
CA ALA A 44 31.89 -6.93 -2.41
C ALA A 44 31.94 -5.40 -2.47
N VAL A 45 32.53 -4.75 -1.47
CA VAL A 45 32.48 -3.29 -1.30
C VAL A 45 33.87 -2.77 -0.99
N SER A 46 34.34 -1.80 -1.78
CA SER A 46 35.63 -1.14 -1.58
C SER A 46 35.65 -0.39 -0.23
N LYS A 47 36.84 -0.14 0.33
CA LYS A 47 36.96 0.63 1.60
C LYS A 47 36.27 1.99 1.52
N GLU A 48 36.45 2.70 0.41
CA GLU A 48 35.81 4.00 0.20
C GLU A 48 34.27 3.88 0.16
N ASP A 49 33.74 2.85 -0.51
CA ASP A 49 32.29 2.65 -0.59
C ASP A 49 31.70 2.15 0.72
N GLN A 50 32.48 1.44 1.56
CA GLN A 50 32.06 1.07 2.91
C GLN A 50 31.85 2.31 3.79
N GLU A 51 32.71 3.33 3.67
CA GLU A 51 32.53 4.60 4.40
C GLU A 51 31.25 5.32 3.96
N LYS A 52 30.97 5.37 2.65
CA LYS A 52 29.73 5.93 2.09
C LYS A 52 28.50 5.14 2.55
N LEU A 53 28.58 3.80 2.53
CA LEU A 53 27.53 2.92 2.99
C LEU A 53 27.24 3.15 4.47
N LEU A 54 28.26 3.20 5.32
CA LEU A 54 28.11 3.46 6.75
C LEU A 54 27.43 4.81 7.01
N ALA A 55 27.89 5.89 6.37
CA ALA A 55 27.24 7.20 6.48
C ALA A 55 25.76 7.15 6.05
N SER A 56 25.46 6.46 4.95
CA SER A 56 24.09 6.24 4.47
C SER A 56 23.25 5.45 5.48
N LEU A 57 23.78 4.39 6.09
CA LEU A 57 23.06 3.55 7.05
C LEU A 57 22.81 4.29 8.36
N GLN A 58 23.77 5.09 8.83
CA GLN A 58 23.60 5.91 10.02
C GLN A 58 22.45 6.90 9.84
N TRP A 59 22.42 7.60 8.70
CA TRP A 59 21.33 8.50 8.37
C TRP A 59 20.01 7.75 8.13
N TRP A 60 19.97 6.77 7.24
CA TRP A 60 18.73 6.06 6.89
C TRP A 60 18.10 5.35 8.09
N GLY A 61 18.91 4.65 8.89
CA GLY A 61 18.49 3.86 10.04
C GLY A 61 18.35 4.62 11.36
N ALA A 62 18.66 5.92 11.40
CA ALA A 62 18.71 6.70 12.65
C ALA A 62 19.63 6.10 13.72
N LEU A 63 20.83 5.68 13.30
CA LEU A 63 21.79 5.06 14.20
C LEU A 63 22.58 6.12 14.97
N ASP A 64 22.98 5.79 16.19
CA ASP A 64 23.89 6.64 16.97
C ASP A 64 25.32 6.64 16.38
N LYS A 65 26.22 7.39 17.03
CA LYS A 65 27.65 7.46 16.65
C LYS A 65 28.38 6.11 16.66
N ASP A 66 27.85 5.13 17.39
CA ASP A 66 28.40 3.79 17.52
C ASP A 66 27.68 2.77 16.60
N TYR A 67 26.81 3.26 15.70
CA TYR A 67 25.97 2.49 14.78
C TYR A 67 24.93 1.60 15.46
N ARG A 68 24.38 2.05 16.60
CA ARG A 68 23.29 1.36 17.30
C ARG A 68 21.96 2.04 17.07
N TYR A 69 20.93 1.26 16.81
CA TYR A 69 19.55 1.71 16.78
C TYR A 69 18.97 1.65 18.21
N SER A 70 18.58 2.79 18.75
CA SER A 70 18.14 2.90 20.15
C SER A 70 17.11 4.01 20.33
N ARG A 71 16.58 4.13 21.54
CA ARG A 71 15.66 5.23 21.90
C ARG A 71 16.41 6.57 21.85
N SER A 72 16.11 7.38 20.84
CA SER A 72 16.72 8.69 20.62
C SER A 72 15.72 9.63 19.95
N ARG A 73 16.10 10.92 19.80
CA ARG A 73 15.34 11.86 18.97
C ARG A 73 15.34 11.40 17.50
N ASP A 74 16.47 10.96 16.97
CA ASP A 74 16.59 10.54 15.58
C ASP A 74 15.70 9.34 15.22
N SER A 75 15.64 8.33 16.10
CA SER A 75 14.75 7.18 15.89
C SER A 75 13.29 7.60 16.03
N SER A 76 12.98 8.50 16.97
CA SER A 76 11.63 9.03 17.19
C SER A 76 11.16 9.96 16.07
N ASP A 77 12.06 10.65 15.38
CA ASP A 77 11.70 11.45 14.20
C ASP A 77 11.15 10.58 13.06
N ARG A 78 11.52 9.31 13.01
CA ARG A 78 10.97 8.31 12.06
C ARG A 78 9.76 7.57 12.66
N ARG A 79 9.89 7.15 13.92
CA ARG A 79 8.93 6.27 14.62
C ARG A 79 7.70 7.02 15.15
N GLY A 80 7.85 8.30 15.45
CA GLY A 80 6.97 9.09 16.31
C GLY A 80 7.49 9.21 17.74
N TYR A 81 6.89 10.11 18.51
CA TYR A 81 7.21 10.35 19.92
C TYR A 81 6.11 9.80 20.84
N ASP A 82 6.48 9.43 22.07
CA ASP A 82 5.50 9.10 23.12
C ASP A 82 4.77 10.36 23.59
N LYS A 83 5.46 11.51 23.52
CA LYS A 83 4.89 12.84 23.68
C LYS A 83 5.50 13.74 22.60
N ASP A 84 4.67 14.24 21.70
CA ASP A 84 5.11 15.20 20.68
C ASP A 84 5.59 16.51 21.32
N ALA A 85 6.42 17.25 20.59
CA ALA A 85 6.90 18.54 21.03
C ALA A 85 5.74 19.55 21.12
N GLY A 86 5.76 20.39 22.14
CA GLY A 86 4.75 21.43 22.39
C GLY A 86 5.37 22.72 22.92
N GLY A 87 4.52 23.68 23.27
CA GLY A 87 4.93 24.93 23.92
C GLY A 87 5.03 24.82 25.44
N GLY A 88 5.75 25.76 26.06
CA GLY A 88 5.82 25.91 27.52
C GLY A 88 6.87 25.02 28.19
N LEU A 89 6.90 25.07 29.54
CA LEU A 89 7.95 24.43 30.37
C LEU A 89 7.96 22.90 30.30
N SER A 90 6.89 22.28 29.82
CA SER A 90 6.77 20.83 29.62
C SER A 90 6.70 20.44 28.14
N GLY A 91 7.08 21.34 27.23
CA GLY A 91 6.99 21.18 25.78
C GLY A 91 8.00 20.21 25.16
N ASP A 92 9.04 19.81 25.89
CA ASP A 92 10.07 18.91 25.35
C ASP A 92 9.49 17.55 24.94
N PRO A 93 9.77 17.05 23.71
CA PRO A 93 9.25 15.76 23.28
C PRO A 93 9.85 14.60 24.07
N VAL A 94 9.08 13.53 24.22
CA VAL A 94 9.54 12.29 24.85
C VAL A 94 9.78 11.24 23.76
N PRO A 95 11.05 10.84 23.51
CA PRO A 95 11.37 9.81 22.53
C PRO A 95 10.58 8.52 22.77
N SER A 96 10.07 7.92 21.70
CA SER A 96 9.39 6.63 21.79
C SER A 96 10.39 5.48 21.84
N THR A 97 9.98 4.37 22.45
CA THR A 97 10.87 3.21 22.64
C THR A 97 10.80 2.26 21.44
N PRO A 98 11.91 1.98 20.74
CA PRO A 98 11.94 0.99 19.67
C PRO A 98 11.56 -0.41 20.15
N MET A 99 10.90 -1.18 19.29
CA MET A 99 10.74 -2.63 19.50
C MET A 99 12.11 -3.33 19.40
N GLY A 100 12.29 -4.45 20.11
CA GLY A 100 13.50 -5.27 19.97
C GLY A 100 13.57 -5.95 18.60
N LEU A 101 14.77 -6.24 18.10
CA LEU A 101 14.99 -6.90 16.80
C LEU A 101 14.19 -8.22 16.70
N GLY A 102 14.23 -9.04 17.75
CA GLY A 102 13.51 -10.32 17.80
C GLY A 102 12.00 -10.14 17.67
N ASP A 103 11.44 -9.13 18.33
CA ASP A 103 10.02 -8.80 18.23
C ASP A 103 9.69 -8.34 16.82
N VAL A 104 10.46 -7.39 16.27
CA VAL A 104 10.25 -6.86 14.92
C VAL A 104 10.19 -7.98 13.88
N LEU A 105 11.16 -8.90 13.92
CA LEU A 105 11.22 -10.05 13.02
C LEU A 105 10.06 -11.04 13.29
N GLY A 106 9.79 -11.33 14.56
CA GLY A 106 8.75 -12.27 15.00
C GLY A 106 7.32 -11.81 14.70
N THR A 107 7.06 -10.50 14.68
CA THR A 107 5.72 -9.96 14.41
C THR A 107 5.24 -10.24 12.99
N THR A 108 6.17 -10.47 12.04
CA THR A 108 5.93 -10.52 10.58
C THR A 108 5.26 -9.29 9.96
N LEU A 109 5.07 -8.21 10.75
CA LEU A 109 4.45 -6.97 10.27
C LEU A 109 5.29 -6.30 9.17
N TRP A 110 6.59 -6.58 9.13
CA TRP A 110 7.50 -6.14 8.07
C TRP A 110 7.05 -6.59 6.67
N GLY A 111 6.32 -7.70 6.55
CA GLY A 111 5.79 -8.20 5.26
C GLY A 111 4.75 -7.28 4.62
N ARG A 112 4.21 -6.31 5.37
CA ARG A 112 3.27 -5.30 4.85
C ARG A 112 3.94 -3.99 4.44
N LEU A 113 5.21 -3.78 4.80
CA LEU A 113 5.91 -2.53 4.55
C LEU A 113 6.06 -2.22 3.06
N PRO A 114 6.50 -3.16 2.19
CA PRO A 114 6.78 -2.87 0.78
C PRO A 114 5.55 -2.59 -0.08
N PHE A 115 4.32 -2.75 0.46
CA PHE A 115 3.11 -2.58 -0.33
C PHE A 115 2.97 -1.18 -0.91
N GLY A 116 3.41 -0.15 -0.17
CA GLY A 116 3.45 1.23 -0.64
C GLY A 116 4.57 1.53 -1.64
N ASP A 117 5.50 0.60 -1.86
CA ASP A 117 6.60 0.74 -2.82
C ASP A 117 6.27 0.06 -4.16
N LEU A 118 5.14 -0.65 -4.26
CA LEU A 118 4.66 -1.24 -5.52
C LEU A 118 4.25 -0.13 -6.48
N TYR A 119 4.58 -0.28 -7.77
CA TYR A 119 4.35 0.73 -8.82
C TYR A 119 2.94 1.36 -8.79
N GLU A 120 1.90 0.53 -8.64
CA GLU A 120 0.48 0.98 -8.61
C GLU A 120 0.01 1.55 -7.26
N MET A 121 0.83 1.42 -6.20
CA MET A 121 0.47 1.75 -4.82
C MET A 121 1.36 2.87 -4.24
N GLN A 122 2.36 3.34 -5.01
CA GLN A 122 3.23 4.43 -4.64
C GLN A 122 2.44 5.73 -4.49
N THR A 123 2.69 6.45 -3.40
CA THR A 123 2.04 7.75 -3.18
C THR A 123 2.60 8.81 -4.14
N THR A 124 1.79 9.74 -4.63
CA THR A 124 0.41 10.04 -4.20
C THR A 124 -0.64 9.24 -4.97
N LEU A 125 -1.53 8.59 -4.22
CA LEU A 125 -2.74 7.96 -4.75
C LEU A 125 -3.92 8.94 -4.70
N MET A 126 -4.80 8.86 -5.69
CA MET A 126 -5.93 9.77 -5.88
C MET A 126 -7.24 9.00 -5.99
N GLN A 127 -8.33 9.63 -5.59
CA GLN A 127 -9.69 9.13 -5.83
C GLN A 127 -10.61 10.31 -6.13
N PRO A 128 -11.68 10.13 -6.91
CA PRO A 128 -12.66 11.20 -7.11
C PRO A 128 -13.34 11.58 -5.80
N VAL A 129 -13.63 12.88 -5.68
CA VAL A 129 -14.42 13.39 -4.57
C VAL A 129 -15.84 12.85 -4.67
N GLY A 130 -16.33 12.23 -3.60
CA GLY A 130 -17.71 11.74 -3.54
C GLY A 130 -17.93 10.32 -4.07
N GLY A 131 -16.87 9.55 -4.35
CA GLY A 131 -16.97 8.11 -4.66
C GLY A 131 -16.38 7.72 -6.01
N MET A 132 -15.96 6.45 -6.11
CA MET A 132 -15.31 5.94 -7.33
C MET A 132 -16.30 5.70 -8.49
N ASP A 133 -17.57 5.51 -8.14
CA ASP A 133 -18.72 5.40 -9.04
C ASP A 133 -18.98 6.69 -9.85
N ARG A 134 -18.49 7.85 -9.38
CA ARG A 134 -18.57 9.12 -10.10
C ARG A 134 -17.99 9.08 -11.51
N ILE A 135 -16.97 8.25 -11.76
CA ILE A 135 -16.44 8.06 -13.13
C ILE A 135 -17.50 7.43 -14.02
N GLY A 136 -18.12 6.33 -13.58
CA GLY A 136 -19.18 5.65 -14.34
C GLY A 136 -20.40 6.55 -14.56
N MET A 137 -20.80 7.31 -13.54
CA MET A 137 -21.90 8.27 -13.64
C MET A 137 -21.62 9.40 -14.64
N ALA A 138 -20.37 9.88 -14.72
CA ALA A 138 -20.00 10.91 -15.70
C ALA A 138 -20.14 10.40 -17.13
N PHE A 139 -19.65 9.19 -17.43
CA PHE A 139 -19.88 8.57 -18.74
C PHE A 139 -21.36 8.36 -19.05
N ALA A 140 -22.13 7.90 -18.06
CA ALA A 140 -23.57 7.70 -18.22
C ALA A 140 -24.31 9.01 -18.56
N HIS A 141 -23.86 10.13 -18.01
CA HIS A 141 -24.42 11.45 -18.31
C HIS A 141 -24.15 11.87 -19.76
N GLU A 142 -22.93 11.68 -20.26
CA GLU A 142 -22.57 12.02 -21.65
C GLU A 142 -23.23 11.10 -22.69
N LEU A 143 -23.65 9.90 -22.26
CA LEU A 143 -24.32 8.89 -23.08
C LEU A 143 -25.83 8.82 -22.83
N ASP A 144 -26.42 9.90 -22.32
CA ASP A 144 -27.85 9.93 -22.01
C ASP A 144 -28.70 9.58 -23.24
N GLY A 145 -29.78 8.83 -23.00
CA GLY A 145 -30.65 8.30 -24.05
C GLY A 145 -30.08 7.10 -24.85
N LEU A 146 -28.80 6.76 -24.71
CA LEU A 146 -28.19 5.60 -25.41
C LEU A 146 -28.12 4.33 -24.54
N ILE A 147 -28.14 4.48 -23.21
CA ILE A 147 -27.98 3.36 -22.27
C ILE A 147 -29.35 2.78 -21.89
N ARG A 148 -29.52 1.47 -22.10
CA ARG A 148 -30.65 0.71 -21.57
C ARG A 148 -30.26 0.04 -20.25
N TYR A 149 -30.72 0.61 -19.14
CA TYR A 149 -30.54 0.02 -17.81
C TYR A 149 -31.45 -1.19 -17.59
N ARG A 150 -31.07 -2.03 -16.62
CA ARG A 150 -31.80 -3.26 -16.22
C ARG A 150 -31.97 -4.28 -17.37
N ALA A 151 -31.20 -4.14 -18.45
CA ALA A 151 -31.19 -5.13 -19.53
C ALA A 151 -30.32 -6.34 -19.13
N ARG A 152 -30.95 -7.39 -18.61
CA ARG A 152 -30.27 -8.64 -18.32
C ARG A 152 -30.09 -9.42 -19.62
N VAL A 153 -28.86 -9.47 -20.13
CA VAL A 153 -28.52 -10.26 -21.30
C VAL A 153 -28.77 -11.74 -21.03
N LEU A 154 -29.48 -12.40 -21.95
CA LEU A 154 -29.84 -13.82 -21.90
C LEU A 154 -29.06 -14.65 -22.91
N ASP A 155 -28.77 -14.08 -24.08
CA ASP A 155 -28.11 -14.78 -25.19
C ASP A 155 -27.40 -13.77 -26.12
N ILE A 156 -26.25 -14.16 -26.66
CA ILE A 156 -25.47 -13.40 -27.64
C ILE A 156 -25.12 -14.34 -28.79
N HIS A 157 -25.61 -14.04 -29.99
CA HIS A 157 -25.36 -14.83 -31.19
C HIS A 157 -24.73 -13.97 -32.29
N GLN A 158 -23.63 -14.44 -32.86
CA GLN A 158 -22.95 -13.80 -33.98
C GLN A 158 -23.03 -14.68 -35.24
N ASP A 159 -23.26 -14.07 -36.39
CA ASP A 159 -23.13 -14.69 -37.69
C ASP A 159 -22.56 -13.71 -38.73
N GLU A 160 -22.57 -14.08 -40.00
CA GLU A 160 -22.06 -13.27 -41.12
C GLU A 160 -22.79 -11.92 -41.27
N GLN A 161 -23.98 -11.76 -40.66
CA GLN A 161 -24.80 -10.56 -40.76
C GLN A 161 -24.67 -9.65 -39.52
N GLY A 162 -23.80 -9.98 -38.58
CA GLY A 162 -23.55 -9.20 -37.36
C GLY A 162 -23.90 -9.95 -36.08
N VAL A 163 -24.26 -9.20 -35.03
CA VAL A 163 -24.53 -9.73 -33.69
C VAL A 163 -25.98 -9.46 -33.28
N ARG A 164 -26.61 -10.47 -32.68
CA ARG A 164 -27.92 -10.39 -32.03
C ARG A 164 -27.77 -10.65 -30.55
N VAL A 165 -28.33 -9.76 -29.74
CA VAL A 165 -28.36 -9.90 -28.27
C VAL A 165 -29.81 -10.00 -27.82
N ALA A 166 -30.17 -11.09 -27.15
CA ALA A 166 -31.44 -11.22 -26.46
C ALA A 166 -31.29 -10.80 -25.00
N PHE A 167 -32.24 -10.02 -24.48
CA PHE A 167 -32.23 -9.57 -23.10
C PHE A 167 -33.64 -9.48 -22.51
N GLU A 168 -33.71 -9.56 -21.19
CA GLU A 168 -34.90 -9.35 -20.36
C GLU A 168 -34.80 -7.98 -19.69
N ASP A 169 -35.90 -7.21 -19.64
CA ASP A 169 -35.97 -6.02 -18.80
C ASP A 169 -36.21 -6.44 -17.35
N GLY A 170 -35.30 -6.08 -16.44
CA GLY A 170 -35.41 -6.37 -15.02
C GLY A 170 -36.60 -5.68 -14.33
N ALA A 171 -37.26 -4.71 -14.96
CA ALA A 171 -38.54 -4.18 -14.50
C ALA A 171 -39.75 -5.05 -14.92
N GLU A 172 -39.59 -5.90 -15.93
CA GLU A 172 -40.64 -6.75 -16.50
C GLU A 172 -40.14 -8.20 -16.64
N PRO A 173 -40.10 -8.96 -15.54
CA PRO A 173 -39.65 -10.35 -15.57
C PRO A 173 -40.45 -11.21 -16.56
N GLY A 174 -39.75 -12.00 -17.37
CA GLY A 174 -40.28 -12.80 -18.47
C GLY A 174 -40.33 -12.08 -19.82
N SER A 175 -40.02 -10.77 -19.86
CA SER A 175 -39.92 -10.02 -21.11
C SER A 175 -38.77 -10.54 -21.98
N ARG A 176 -38.95 -10.50 -23.31
CA ARG A 176 -37.90 -10.90 -24.25
C ARG A 176 -37.75 -9.86 -25.34
N HIS A 177 -36.63 -9.16 -25.30
CA HIS A 177 -36.26 -8.15 -26.26
C HIS A 177 -35.03 -8.60 -27.05
N GLN A 178 -34.83 -7.97 -28.22
CA GLN A 178 -33.67 -8.22 -29.06
C GLN A 178 -33.04 -6.89 -29.52
N ALA A 179 -31.71 -6.82 -29.47
CA ALA A 179 -30.90 -5.79 -30.12
C ALA A 179 -30.06 -6.41 -31.24
N ARG A 180 -29.82 -5.66 -32.32
CA ARG A 180 -28.96 -6.06 -33.44
C ARG A 180 -27.94 -4.96 -33.73
N ALA A 181 -26.71 -5.35 -34.03
CA ALA A 181 -25.63 -4.46 -34.42
C ALA A 181 -24.63 -5.20 -35.30
N ASP A 182 -23.80 -4.47 -36.06
CA ASP A 182 -22.72 -5.07 -36.85
C ASP A 182 -21.64 -5.70 -35.94
N TRP A 183 -21.44 -5.13 -34.75
CA TRP A 183 -20.41 -5.54 -33.80
C TRP A 183 -20.94 -5.54 -32.36
N CYS A 184 -20.34 -6.37 -31.50
CA CYS A 184 -20.60 -6.40 -30.07
C CYS A 184 -19.28 -6.37 -29.30
N VAL A 185 -19.16 -5.43 -28.36
CA VAL A 185 -18.10 -5.43 -27.35
C VAL A 185 -18.71 -6.02 -26.08
N CYS A 186 -18.36 -7.26 -25.77
CA CYS A 186 -18.85 -7.93 -24.57
C CYS A 186 -17.95 -7.64 -23.37
N THR A 187 -18.48 -6.92 -22.37
CA THR A 187 -17.80 -6.63 -21.10
C THR A 187 -18.40 -7.39 -19.92
N ILE A 188 -19.24 -8.40 -20.20
CA ILE A 188 -19.78 -9.29 -19.17
C ILE A 188 -18.61 -10.13 -18.62
N PRO A 189 -18.44 -10.26 -17.29
CA PRO A 189 -17.38 -11.08 -16.74
C PRO A 189 -17.41 -12.51 -17.29
N LEU A 190 -16.24 -13.02 -17.70
CA LEU A 190 -16.12 -14.34 -18.33
C LEU A 190 -16.76 -15.47 -17.52
N SER A 191 -16.74 -15.36 -16.18
CA SER A 191 -17.31 -16.37 -15.28
C SER A 191 -18.83 -16.53 -15.37
N ILE A 192 -19.53 -15.56 -15.96
CA ILE A 192 -21.00 -15.57 -16.11
C ILE A 192 -21.45 -15.40 -17.56
N LEU A 193 -20.50 -15.48 -18.50
CA LEU A 193 -20.77 -15.48 -19.94
C LEU A 193 -21.27 -16.88 -20.38
#